data_AF-A0A7Z0PGY2-F1
#
_entry.id   AF-A0A7Z0PGY2-F1
#
_cell.length_a   1.000
_cell.length_b   1.000
_cell.length_c   1.000
_cell.angle_alpha   90.00
_cell.angle_beta   90.00
_cell.angle_gamma   90.00
#
_symmetry.space_group_name_H-M   'P 1'
#
loop_
_entity.id
_entity.type
_entity.pdbx_description
1 polymer ?
#
loop_
_entity_poly.entity_id
_entity_poly.type
_entity_poly.pdbx_seq_one_letter_code
_entity_poly.pdbx_strand_id
1 'polypeptide(L)'
;MKKFLMAILFGFTMFSCTMLNVTDYRVPNSEIRANLAQKVDNRIDLFLAKGEITIRDVYVKDYRLNIILSAETSSVVGALFGKTSQTAIVHLESDIRVQDGKIYTKNVRVKEVKGNIQDEVIKQITNAVVYATLDNTEIYSYRYPKDVKSAYLGENSIIINFR
;
A
#
# COMPACT_ATOMS: atom_id res chain seq x y z
N MET A 1 47.93 13.36 -35.94
CA MET A 1 47.14 13.10 -34.71
C MET A 1 45.95 14.08 -34.53
N LYS A 2 45.28 14.54 -35.61
CA LYS A 2 44.13 15.47 -35.50
C LYS A 2 42.75 14.80 -35.67
N LYS A 3 42.70 13.54 -36.11
CA LYS A 3 41.44 12.85 -36.46
C LYS A 3 40.77 12.15 -35.26
N PHE A 4 41.52 11.82 -34.20
CA PHE A 4 40.97 11.17 -33.00
C PHE A 4 40.33 12.16 -32.01
N LEU A 5 40.79 13.41 -31.97
CA LEU A 5 40.27 14.41 -31.03
C LEU A 5 38.83 14.84 -31.39
N MET A 6 38.49 14.84 -32.68
CA MET A 6 37.16 15.23 -33.17
C MET A 6 36.08 14.19 -32.85
N ALA A 7 36.43 12.91 -32.80
CA ALA A 7 35.49 11.83 -32.44
C ALA A 7 35.09 11.87 -30.97
N ILE A 8 35.99 12.32 -30.08
CA ILE A 8 35.70 12.48 -28.65
C ILE A 8 34.79 13.69 -28.42
N LEU A 9 34.99 14.80 -29.16
CA LEU A 9 34.17 16.00 -29.03
C LEU A 9 32.73 15.81 -29.54
N PHE A 10 32.53 15.06 -30.64
CA PHE A 10 31.19 14.74 -31.14
C PHE A 10 30.48 13.63 -30.34
N GLY A 11 31.23 12.80 -29.60
CA GLY A 11 30.65 11.84 -28.66
C GLY A 11 30.00 12.52 -27.44
N PHE A 12 30.55 13.65 -26.98
CA PHE A 12 30.01 14.37 -25.82
C PHE A 12 28.76 15.22 -26.12
N THR A 13 28.55 15.65 -27.37
CA THR A 13 27.41 16.53 -27.69
C THR A 13 26.10 15.77 -27.93
N MET A 14 26.14 14.47 -28.27
CA MET A 14 24.93 13.64 -28.39
C MET A 14 24.37 13.14 -27.05
N PHE A 15 25.12 13.24 -25.95
CA PHE A 15 24.58 12.98 -24.60
C PHE A 15 23.92 14.21 -23.96
N SER A 16 23.89 15.37 -24.64
CA SER A 16 23.36 16.62 -24.06
C SER A 16 21.85 16.84 -24.27
N CYS A 17 21.13 15.92 -24.92
CA CYS A 17 19.66 16.00 -25.07
C CYS A 17 18.87 15.11 -24.08
N THR A 18 19.49 14.50 -23.08
CA THR A 18 18.74 13.71 -22.05
C THR A 18 18.32 14.53 -20.83
N MET A 19 18.67 15.81 -20.75
CA MET A 19 18.31 16.69 -19.62
C MET A 19 17.13 17.60 -19.96
N LEU A 20 15.92 17.02 -19.91
CA LEU A 20 14.68 17.74 -19.57
C LEU A 20 13.57 16.74 -19.15
N ASN A 21 13.93 15.66 -18.44
CA ASN A 21 12.94 14.82 -17.78
C ASN A 21 12.80 15.24 -16.32
N VAL A 22 11.80 16.07 -16.02
CA VAL A 22 11.10 16.03 -14.72
C VAL A 22 10.64 14.58 -14.55
N THR A 23 11.45 13.78 -13.86
CA THR A 23 11.31 12.33 -13.80
C THR A 23 10.17 11.98 -12.87
N ASP A 24 9.28 11.12 -13.36
CA ASP A 24 8.27 10.47 -12.53
C ASP A 24 8.94 9.86 -11.28
N TYR A 25 8.31 10.02 -10.12
CA TYR A 25 8.83 9.48 -8.86
C TYR A 25 8.15 8.16 -8.52
N ARG A 26 8.95 7.14 -8.23
CA ARG A 26 8.45 5.82 -7.81
C ARG A 26 8.40 5.78 -6.29
N VAL A 27 7.20 5.61 -5.73
CA VAL A 27 7.01 5.38 -4.31
C VAL A 27 7.38 3.94 -3.98
N PRO A 28 8.33 3.70 -3.05
CA PRO A 28 8.66 2.36 -2.60
C PRO A 28 7.49 1.70 -1.85
N ASN A 29 7.24 0.43 -2.13
CA ASN A 29 6.22 -0.36 -1.42
C ASN A 29 6.44 -0.40 0.10
N SER A 30 7.71 -0.35 0.55
CA SER A 30 8.06 -0.29 1.96
C SER A 30 7.55 0.97 2.67
N GLU A 31 7.51 2.11 1.97
CA GLU A 31 7.03 3.38 2.51
C GLU A 31 5.49 3.39 2.62
N ILE A 32 4.81 2.86 1.61
CA ILE A 32 3.36 2.63 1.63
C ILE A 32 2.99 1.70 2.80
N ARG A 33 3.73 0.59 2.96
CA ARG A 33 3.54 -0.36 4.05
C ARG A 33 3.71 0.31 5.41
N ALA A 34 4.76 1.10 5.59
CA ALA A 34 5.02 1.79 6.86
C ALA A 34 3.90 2.79 7.22
N ASN A 35 3.42 3.57 6.24
CA ASN A 35 2.31 4.51 6.47
C ASN A 35 0.99 3.81 6.79
N LEU A 36 0.70 2.69 6.13
CA LEU A 36 -0.49 1.89 6.43
C LEU A 36 -0.39 1.23 7.81
N ALA A 37 0.76 0.63 8.14
CA ALA A 37 1.02 0.02 9.43
C ALA A 37 0.77 1.00 10.59
N GLN A 38 1.27 2.24 10.48
CA GLN A 38 1.03 3.28 11.49
C GLN A 38 -0.45 3.61 11.75
N LYS A 39 -1.33 3.36 10.78
CA LYS A 39 -2.76 3.70 10.86
C LYS A 39 -3.63 2.50 11.21
N VAL A 40 -3.20 1.31 10.80
CA VAL A 40 -3.97 0.07 10.89
C VAL A 40 -3.51 -0.80 12.05
N ASP A 41 -2.22 -0.79 12.39
CA ASP A 41 -1.68 -1.61 13.47
C ASP A 41 -2.25 -1.12 14.79
N ASN A 42 -3.35 -1.77 15.20
CA ASN A 42 -4.16 -1.38 16.34
C ASN A 42 -4.76 -2.62 16.98
N ARG A 43 -4.96 -2.52 18.30
CA ARG A 43 -5.85 -3.43 19.03
C ARG A 43 -7.28 -2.96 18.80
N ILE A 44 -8.10 -3.81 18.20
CA ILE A 44 -9.52 -3.57 18.00
C ILE A 44 -10.28 -4.38 19.04
N ASP A 45 -10.99 -3.68 19.93
CA ASP A 45 -12.00 -4.31 20.77
C ASP A 45 -13.22 -4.62 19.89
N LEU A 46 -13.32 -5.88 19.45
CA LEU A 46 -14.50 -6.38 18.75
C LEU A 46 -15.55 -6.82 19.79
N PHE A 47 -16.82 -6.72 19.42
CA PHE A 47 -17.96 -6.92 20.35
C PHE A 47 -17.95 -8.26 21.10
N LEU A 48 -17.27 -9.29 20.57
CA LEU A 48 -17.16 -10.64 21.17
C LEU A 48 -15.71 -11.17 21.23
N ALA A 49 -14.71 -10.36 20.87
CA ALA A 49 -13.31 -10.79 20.79
C ALA A 49 -12.35 -9.60 20.92
N LYS A 50 -11.18 -9.82 21.50
CA LYS A 50 -10.06 -8.88 21.33
C LYS A 50 -9.29 -9.29 20.09
N GLY A 51 -9.20 -8.36 19.14
CA GLY A 51 -8.49 -8.55 17.88
C GLY A 51 -7.22 -7.70 17.83
N GLU A 52 -6.12 -8.27 17.37
CA GLU A 52 -4.94 -7.52 16.96
C GLU A 52 -4.78 -7.67 15.46
N ILE A 53 -4.54 -6.55 14.77
CA ILE A 53 -4.44 -6.50 13.32
C ILE A 53 -3.12 -5.86 12.95
N THR A 54 -2.43 -6.47 12.00
CA THR A 54 -1.09 -6.04 11.60
C THR A 54 -0.94 -6.09 10.09
N ILE A 55 -0.39 -5.02 9.50
CA ILE A 55 0.00 -5.00 8.09
C ILE A 55 1.24 -5.89 7.90
N ARG A 56 1.07 -7.02 7.21
CA ARG A 56 2.18 -7.93 6.88
C ARG A 56 2.96 -7.42 5.69
N ASP A 57 2.25 -7.10 4.61
CA ASP A 57 2.88 -6.74 3.35
C ASP A 57 1.97 -5.83 2.52
N VAL A 58 2.59 -5.01 1.67
CA VAL A 58 1.91 -4.14 0.71
C VAL A 58 2.72 -4.10 -0.57
N TYR A 59 2.08 -4.32 -1.70
CA TYR A 59 2.75 -4.29 -3.00
C TYR A 59 1.79 -3.95 -4.13
N VAL A 60 2.31 -3.37 -5.21
CA VAL A 60 1.54 -3.16 -6.43
C VAL A 60 1.69 -4.39 -7.33
N LYS A 61 0.56 -4.93 -7.81
CA LYS A 61 0.54 -6.03 -8.78
C LYS A 61 -0.74 -5.93 -9.60
N ASP A 62 -0.66 -6.24 -10.89
CA ASP A 62 -1.82 -6.21 -11.81
C ASP A 62 -2.55 -4.85 -11.78
N TYR A 63 -1.80 -3.75 -11.70
CA TYR A 63 -2.32 -2.38 -11.58
C TYR A 63 -3.25 -2.15 -10.37
N ARG A 64 -3.09 -2.97 -9.31
CA ARG A 64 -3.82 -2.87 -8.04
C ARG A 64 -2.85 -2.80 -6.87
N LEU A 65 -3.22 -2.06 -5.83
CA LEU A 65 -2.51 -2.10 -4.56
C LEU A 65 -3.00 -3.31 -3.76
N ASN A 66 -2.11 -4.25 -3.49
CA ASN A 66 -2.39 -5.45 -2.72
C ASN A 66 -1.92 -5.21 -1.28
N ILE A 67 -2.78 -5.48 -0.32
CA ILE A 67 -2.50 -5.30 1.12
C ILE A 67 -2.76 -6.65 1.80
N ILE A 68 -1.79 -7.14 2.58
CA ILE A 68 -1.89 -8.38 3.34
C ILE A 68 -1.93 -8.03 4.82
N LEU A 69 -2.98 -8.47 5.50
CA LEU A 69 -3.17 -8.29 6.93
C LEU A 69 -3.05 -9.62 7.67
N SER A 70 -2.47 -9.59 8.85
CA SER A 70 -2.69 -10.59 9.90
C SER A 70 -3.82 -10.09 10.78
N ALA A 71 -4.80 -10.94 11.09
CA ALA A 71 -5.78 -10.68 12.12
C ALA A 71 -5.71 -11.82 13.14
N GLU A 72 -5.36 -11.50 14.37
CA GLU A 72 -5.33 -12.43 15.49
C GLU A 72 -6.50 -12.10 16.40
N THR A 73 -7.36 -13.08 16.64
CA THR A 73 -8.54 -12.89 17.49
C THR A 73 -8.49 -13.86 18.66
N SER A 74 -8.74 -13.30 19.84
CA SER A 74 -8.96 -14.06 21.07
C SER A 74 -10.43 -13.91 21.44
N SER A 75 -11.18 -15.01 21.34
CA SER A 75 -12.59 -15.02 21.72
C SER A 75 -12.72 -15.37 23.20
N VAL A 76 -13.53 -14.61 23.92
CA VAL A 76 -13.92 -14.92 25.30
C VAL A 76 -14.70 -16.24 25.36
N VAL A 77 -15.43 -16.59 24.29
CA VAL A 77 -16.17 -17.85 24.15
C VAL A 77 -15.22 -19.02 23.83
N GLY A 78 -14.18 -18.78 23.03
CA GLY A 78 -13.15 -19.78 22.73
C GLY A 78 -12.37 -20.26 23.95
N ALA A 79 -12.19 -19.40 24.95
CA ALA A 79 -11.58 -19.75 26.24
C ALA A 79 -12.40 -20.78 27.04
N LEU A 80 -13.73 -20.82 26.88
CA LEU A 80 -14.61 -21.82 27.51
C LEU A 80 -14.55 -23.20 26.82
N PHE A 81 -14.11 -23.25 25.56
CA PHE A 81 -14.02 -24.47 24.73
C PHE A 81 -12.57 -24.84 24.34
N GLY A 82 -11.55 -24.25 24.98
CA GLY A 82 -10.15 -24.60 24.79
C GLY A 82 -9.47 -24.08 23.51
N LYS A 83 -10.09 -23.16 22.76
CA LYS A 83 -9.47 -22.49 21.60
C LYS A 83 -9.07 -21.05 21.98
N THR A 84 -7.77 -20.85 22.22
CA THR A 84 -7.21 -19.64 22.84
C THR A 84 -6.84 -18.52 21.87
N SER A 85 -6.52 -18.80 20.60
CA SER A 85 -6.37 -17.75 19.58
C SER A 85 -6.63 -18.31 18.18
N GLN A 86 -7.19 -17.48 17.30
CA GLN A 86 -7.36 -17.80 15.88
C GLN A 86 -6.71 -16.71 15.05
N THR A 87 -5.86 -17.11 14.10
CA THR A 87 -5.20 -16.21 13.17
C THR A 87 -5.81 -16.37 11.77
N ALA A 88 -6.09 -15.25 11.12
CA ALA A 88 -6.40 -15.20 9.70
C ALA A 88 -5.43 -14.27 8.96
N ILE A 89 -5.17 -14.62 7.71
CA ILE A 89 -4.49 -13.77 6.74
C ILE A 89 -5.54 -13.25 5.79
N VAL A 90 -5.71 -11.94 5.73
CA VAL A 90 -6.67 -11.27 4.86
C VAL A 90 -5.92 -10.62 3.70
N HIS A 91 -6.27 -11.01 2.48
CA HIS A 91 -5.76 -10.43 1.26
C HIS A 91 -6.75 -9.40 0.73
N LEU A 92 -6.29 -8.16 0.60
CA LEU A 92 -7.08 -7.04 0.11
C LEU A 92 -6.51 -6.50 -1.19
N GLU A 93 -7.39 -5.92 -2.00
CA GLU A 93 -7.03 -5.12 -3.17
C GLU A 93 -7.64 -3.72 -3.04
N SER A 94 -6.91 -2.71 -3.53
CA SER A 94 -7.33 -1.32 -3.52
C SER A 94 -6.94 -0.64 -4.83
N ASP A 95 -7.78 0.29 -5.27
CA ASP A 95 -7.39 1.37 -6.17
C ASP A 95 -6.63 2.47 -5.39
N ILE A 96 -6.12 3.47 -6.10
CA ILE A 96 -5.62 4.69 -5.48
C ILE A 96 -6.40 5.91 -5.95
N ARG A 97 -6.40 6.96 -5.13
CA ARG A 97 -6.92 8.27 -5.45
C ARG A 97 -5.89 9.33 -5.08
N VAL A 98 -5.74 10.32 -5.94
CA VAL A 98 -4.93 11.50 -5.64
C VAL A 98 -5.84 12.65 -5.28
N GLN A 99 -5.56 13.30 -4.16
CA GLN A 99 -6.23 14.51 -3.72
C GLN A 99 -5.23 15.41 -3.00
N ASP A 100 -5.17 16.68 -3.38
CA ASP A 100 -4.32 17.70 -2.73
C ASP A 100 -2.85 17.28 -2.62
N GLY A 101 -2.33 16.59 -3.65
CA GLY A 101 -0.95 16.10 -3.72
C GLY A 101 -0.64 14.91 -2.81
N LYS A 102 -1.68 14.29 -2.25
CA LYS A 102 -1.59 13.10 -1.41
C LYS A 102 -2.28 11.92 -2.08
N ILE A 103 -1.79 10.73 -1.76
CA ILE A 103 -2.27 9.47 -2.32
C ILE A 103 -3.04 8.72 -1.24
N TYR A 104 -4.23 8.27 -1.59
CA TYR A 104 -5.14 7.55 -0.72
C TYR A 104 -5.49 6.20 -1.34
N THR A 105 -5.76 5.21 -0.50
CA THR A 105 -6.52 4.02 -0.92
C THR A 105 -7.93 4.41 -1.36
N LYS A 106 -8.51 3.60 -2.23
CA LYS A 106 -9.87 3.76 -2.73
C LYS A 106 -10.44 2.39 -3.10
N ASN A 107 -11.73 2.18 -2.83
CA ASN A 107 -12.45 0.95 -3.21
C ASN A 107 -11.77 -0.31 -2.66
N VAL A 108 -11.36 -0.27 -1.39
CA VAL A 108 -10.69 -1.42 -0.77
C VAL A 108 -11.68 -2.59 -0.70
N ARG A 109 -11.25 -3.76 -1.18
CA ARG A 109 -12.06 -4.97 -1.22
C ARG A 109 -11.28 -6.18 -0.72
N VAL A 110 -11.99 -7.11 -0.08
CA VAL A 110 -11.42 -8.41 0.30
C VAL A 110 -11.37 -9.31 -0.91
N LYS A 111 -10.18 -9.82 -1.23
CA LYS A 111 -9.97 -10.81 -2.28
C LYS A 111 -10.08 -12.23 -1.73
N GLU A 112 -9.45 -12.47 -0.59
CA GLU A 112 -9.34 -13.80 0.01
C GLU A 112 -9.09 -13.67 1.52
N VAL A 113 -9.62 -14.63 2.28
CA VAL A 113 -9.30 -14.80 3.71
C VAL A 113 -8.82 -16.24 3.91
N LYS A 114 -7.62 -16.39 4.45
CA LYS A 114 -7.02 -17.69 4.79
C LYS A 114 -6.94 -17.84 6.29
N GLY A 115 -7.44 -18.95 6.83
CA GLY A 115 -7.33 -19.25 8.24
C GLY A 115 -8.56 -19.96 8.78
N ASN A 116 -8.48 -20.40 10.03
CA ASN A 116 -9.56 -21.08 10.71
C ASN A 116 -10.27 -20.09 11.64
N ILE A 117 -10.93 -19.09 11.04
CA ILE A 117 -11.73 -18.08 11.73
C ILE A 117 -13.21 -18.26 11.36
N GLN A 118 -14.10 -18.05 12.33
CA GLN A 118 -15.56 -18.07 12.11
C GLN A 118 -16.02 -16.92 11.20
N ASP A 119 -16.99 -17.18 10.33
CA ASP A 119 -17.50 -16.21 9.35
C ASP A 119 -17.96 -14.88 9.97
N GLU A 120 -18.59 -14.90 11.15
CA GLU A 120 -18.95 -13.67 11.89
C GLU A 120 -17.75 -12.78 12.21
N VAL A 121 -16.61 -13.36 12.58
CA VAL A 121 -15.39 -12.63 12.91
C VAL A 121 -14.75 -12.08 11.63
N ILE A 122 -14.81 -12.83 10.52
CA ILE A 122 -14.35 -12.35 9.21
C ILE A 122 -15.17 -11.13 8.77
N LYS A 123 -16.50 -11.15 8.95
CA LYS A 123 -17.36 -10.00 8.66
C LYS A 123 -17.00 -8.78 9.52
N GLN A 124 -16.71 -8.99 10.80
CA GLN A 124 -16.31 -7.89 11.70
C GLN A 124 -14.96 -7.30 11.30
N ILE A 125 -13.97 -8.13 10.97
CA ILE A 125 -12.67 -7.67 10.46
C ILE A 125 -12.86 -6.89 9.16
N THR A 126 -13.67 -7.41 8.24
CA THR A 126 -13.97 -6.75 6.98
C THR A 126 -14.61 -5.38 7.23
N ASN A 127 -15.65 -5.31 8.06
CA ASN A 127 -16.35 -4.05 8.31
C ASN A 127 -15.50 -3.02 9.06
N ALA A 128 -14.82 -3.44 10.13
CA ALA A 128 -14.05 -2.54 10.97
C ALA A 128 -12.76 -2.08 10.28
N VAL A 129 -12.05 -2.97 9.58
CA VAL A 129 -10.74 -2.64 9.03
C VAL A 129 -10.84 -2.12 7.61
N VAL A 130 -11.57 -2.82 6.75
CA VAL A 130 -11.61 -2.49 5.33
C VAL A 130 -12.37 -1.19 5.13
N TYR A 131 -13.59 -1.08 5.68
CA TYR A 131 -14.43 0.10 5.45
C TYR A 131 -14.13 1.25 6.40
N ALA A 132 -13.84 1.00 7.69
CA ALA A 132 -13.64 2.11 8.63
C ALA A 132 -12.21 2.64 8.65
N THR A 133 -11.20 1.80 8.39
CA THR A 133 -9.79 2.18 8.58
C THR A 133 -8.97 2.22 7.30
N LEU A 134 -9.29 1.38 6.30
CA LEU A 134 -8.48 1.30 5.08
C LEU A 134 -9.08 2.05 3.91
N ASP A 135 -10.38 2.26 3.82
CA ASP A 135 -10.95 3.03 2.73
C ASP A 135 -10.72 4.54 2.93
N ASN A 136 -10.30 5.23 1.86
CA ASN A 136 -9.90 6.64 1.89
C ASN A 136 -8.75 6.98 2.85
N THR A 137 -7.85 6.02 3.10
CA THR A 137 -6.70 6.22 3.97
C THR A 137 -5.50 6.72 3.20
N GLU A 138 -4.92 7.82 3.67
CA GLU A 138 -3.70 8.38 3.07
C GLU A 138 -2.56 7.36 3.21
N ILE A 139 -1.94 6.98 2.11
CA ILE A 139 -0.84 6.01 2.06
C ILE A 139 0.50 6.66 1.73
N TYR A 140 0.47 7.88 1.18
CA TYR A 140 1.67 8.64 0.86
C TYR A 140 1.36 10.13 0.70
N SER A 141 2.27 10.98 1.18
CA SER A 141 2.25 12.42 0.92
C SER A 141 3.64 12.85 0.46
N TYR A 142 3.74 13.38 -0.76
CA TYR A 142 5.00 13.94 -1.23
C TYR A 142 5.35 15.20 -0.43
N ARG A 143 6.65 15.47 -0.25
CA ARG A 143 7.13 16.64 0.53
C ARG A 143 6.60 17.97 -0.04
N TYR A 144 6.44 18.05 -1.35
CA TYR A 144 5.92 19.22 -2.06
C TYR A 144 4.61 18.86 -2.78
N PRO A 145 3.48 18.71 -2.05
CA PRO A 145 2.25 18.18 -2.62
C PRO A 145 1.70 19.01 -3.78
N LYS A 146 2.01 20.31 -3.84
CA LYS A 146 1.62 21.21 -4.93
C LYS A 146 2.25 20.85 -6.29
N ASP A 147 3.36 20.13 -6.27
CA ASP A 147 4.07 19.72 -7.49
C ASP A 147 3.48 18.45 -8.09
N VAL A 148 2.69 17.70 -7.31
CA VAL A 148 2.05 16.45 -7.74
C VAL A 148 0.86 16.76 -8.65
N LYS A 149 0.93 16.28 -9.88
CA LYS A 149 -0.13 16.44 -10.89
C LYS A 149 -1.05 15.23 -10.94
N SER A 150 -0.46 14.04 -10.89
CA SER A 150 -1.21 12.79 -10.81
C SER A 150 -0.35 11.68 -10.19
N ALA A 151 -0.99 10.55 -9.88
CA ALA A 151 -0.30 9.33 -9.53
C ALA A 151 -1.10 8.12 -10.03
N TYR A 152 -0.40 7.06 -10.40
CA TYR A 152 -1.01 5.83 -10.92
C TYR A 152 -0.25 4.60 -10.43
N LEU A 153 -0.91 3.45 -10.47
CA LEU A 153 -0.31 2.16 -10.15
C LEU A 153 0.47 1.68 -11.37
N GLY A 154 1.78 1.60 -11.26
CA GLY A 154 2.68 1.10 -12.31
C GLY A 154 3.13 -0.34 -12.07
N GLU A 155 4.16 -0.77 -12.79
CA GLU A 155 4.78 -2.07 -12.55
C GLU A 155 5.48 -2.07 -11.18
N ASN A 156 4.90 -2.81 -10.22
CA ASN A 156 5.40 -3.01 -8.86
C ASN A 156 5.59 -1.76 -7.99
N SER A 157 5.08 -0.59 -8.40
CA SER A 157 5.20 0.66 -7.66
C SER A 157 4.05 1.63 -7.93
N ILE A 158 3.85 2.60 -7.03
CA ILE A 158 3.05 3.79 -7.35
C ILE A 158 3.96 4.80 -8.02
N ILE A 159 3.52 5.36 -9.14
CA ILE A 159 4.26 6.35 -9.91
C ILE A 159 3.56 7.70 -9.74
N ILE A 160 4.30 8.69 -9.25
CA ILE A 160 3.89 10.09 -9.13
C ILE A 160 4.40 10.85 -10.35
N ASN A 161 3.48 11.54 -11.00
CA ASN A 161 3.78 12.40 -12.13
C ASN A 161 3.64 13.87 -11.70
N PHE A 162 4.64 14.68 -12.08
CA PHE A 162 4.74 16.10 -11.74
C PHE A 162 4.44 17.02 -12.94
N ARG A 163 3.99 16.48 -14.07
CA ARG A 163 3.72 17.22 -15.32
C ARG A 163 2.24 17.55 -15.48
#